data_AF-A0A7C6DRQ4-F1
#
_entry.id   AF-A0A7C6DRQ4-F1
#
_cell.length_a   1.000
_cell.length_b   1.000
_cell.length_c   1.000
_cell.angle_alpha   90.00
_cell.angle_beta   90.00
_cell.angle_gamma   90.00
#
_symmetry.space_group_name_H-M   'P 1'
#
loop_
_entity.id
_entity.type
_entity.pdbx_description
1 polymer ?
#
loop_
_entity_poly.entity_id
_entity_poly.type
_entity_poly.pdbx_seq_one_letter_code
_entity_poly.pdbx_strand_id
1 'polypeptide(L)'
;MRITVVIAVLMIFLMVALFLSGYKGGSSIVGKVSNNFGIPLNRDIDGDGDNDSAVILDNIVGWNYNLGSGITVDSNGNAYIVADSWNGKFWDVHVIKLDSNGNLDRSFGNGGKIILNNISGGNGDDVGNGIAIDNDGNVFITGNSYNGSNDDAFVIKIE
;
A
#
# COMPACT_ATOMS: atom_id res chain seq x y z
N MET A 1 -4.06 48.31 -47.75
CA MET A 1 -3.09 47.24 -47.40
C MET A 1 -2.79 47.24 -45.89
N ARG A 2 -3.80 47.09 -45.02
CA ARG A 2 -3.63 47.07 -43.55
C ARG A 2 -4.59 46.13 -42.78
N ILE A 3 -5.58 45.54 -43.45
CA ILE A 3 -6.61 44.70 -42.80
C ILE A 3 -6.17 43.23 -42.71
N THR A 4 -5.44 42.73 -43.72
CA THR A 4 -4.99 41.32 -43.78
C THR A 4 -3.98 40.96 -42.69
N VAL A 5 -3.14 41.91 -42.25
CA VAL A 5 -2.14 41.67 -41.20
C VAL A 5 -2.78 41.58 -39.80
N VAL A 6 -3.85 42.35 -39.55
CA VAL A 6 -4.54 42.33 -38.24
C VAL A 6 -5.31 41.02 -38.03
N ILE A 7 -5.92 40.47 -39.09
CA ILE A 7 -6.63 39.19 -39.03
C ILE A 7 -5.66 38.02 -38.82
N ALA A 8 -4.50 38.03 -39.49
CA ALA A 8 -3.49 36.99 -39.32
C ALA A 8 -2.89 36.97 -37.89
N VAL A 9 -2.64 38.15 -37.29
CA VAL A 9 -2.14 38.24 -35.91
C VAL A 9 -3.21 37.84 -34.88
N LEU A 10 -4.48 38.19 -35.11
CA LEU A 10 -5.59 37.80 -34.24
C LEU A 10 -5.90 36.30 -34.29
N MET A 11 -5.74 35.65 -35.46
CA MET A 11 -5.89 34.19 -35.59
C MET A 11 -4.74 33.42 -34.93
N ILE A 12 -3.52 33.97 -34.91
CA ILE A 12 -2.39 33.36 -34.19
C ILE A 12 -2.62 33.41 -32.67
N PHE A 13 -3.14 34.53 -32.13
CA PHE A 13 -3.50 34.62 -30.70
C PHE A 13 -4.66 33.71 -30.31
N LEU A 14 -5.66 33.55 -31.18
CA LEU A 14 -6.80 32.66 -30.91
C LEU A 14 -6.41 31.18 -30.98
N MET A 15 -5.47 30.81 -31.86
CA MET A 15 -4.97 29.43 -31.96
C MET A 15 -4.03 29.07 -30.80
N VAL A 16 -3.25 30.02 -30.27
CA VAL A 16 -2.46 29.81 -29.03
C VAL A 16 -3.37 29.67 -27.80
N ALA A 17 -4.48 30.41 -27.72
CA ALA A 17 -5.45 30.26 -26.62
C ALA A 17 -6.17 28.90 -26.61
N LEU A 18 -6.35 28.27 -27.77
CA LEU A 18 -6.97 26.94 -27.92
C LEU A 18 -6.03 25.77 -27.52
N PHE A 19 -4.71 26.00 -27.44
CA PHE A 19 -3.77 25.00 -26.92
C PHE A 19 -3.51 25.14 -25.41
N LEU A 20 -3.90 26.26 -24.79
CA LEU A 20 -3.70 26.51 -23.36
C LEU A 20 -4.95 26.22 -22.49
N SER A 21 -6.14 26.06 -23.08
CA SER A 21 -7.33 25.65 -22.32
C SER A 21 -7.40 24.14 -22.01
N GLY A 22 -6.52 23.35 -22.64
CA GLY A 22 -6.41 21.90 -22.41
C GLY A 22 -5.17 21.47 -21.62
N TYR A 23 -4.23 22.38 -21.35
CA TYR A 23 -3.05 22.06 -20.54
C TYR A 23 -3.42 22.15 -19.05
N LYS A 24 -4.20 21.18 -18.57
CA LYS A 24 -4.16 20.84 -17.15
C LYS A 24 -2.77 20.31 -16.90
N GLY A 25 -1.99 20.97 -16.05
CA GLY A 25 -0.65 20.53 -15.64
C GLY A 25 -0.70 19.25 -14.81
N GLY A 26 -1.33 18.19 -15.31
CA GLY A 26 -1.21 16.84 -14.80
C GLY A 26 0.05 16.26 -15.43
N SER A 27 1.07 16.04 -14.60
CA SER A 27 2.15 15.11 -14.93
C SER A 27 1.52 13.87 -15.55
N SER A 28 1.98 13.46 -16.73
CA SER A 28 1.60 12.18 -17.32
C SER A 28 2.22 11.05 -16.50
N ILE A 29 1.72 10.84 -15.28
CA ILE A 29 2.11 9.68 -14.48
C ILE A 29 1.46 8.49 -15.20
N VAL A 30 2.30 7.58 -15.67
CA VAL A 30 1.88 6.41 -16.49
C VAL A 30 1.15 5.36 -15.62
N GLY A 31 0.88 5.65 -14.35
CA GLY A 31 0.11 4.81 -13.44
C GLY A 31 -1.09 5.58 -12.91
N LYS A 32 -2.26 4.94 -12.94
CA LYS A 32 -3.45 5.41 -12.22
C LYS A 32 -3.39 5.00 -10.77
N VAL A 33 -3.80 5.88 -9.87
CA VAL A 33 -4.08 5.53 -8.47
C VAL A 33 -5.55 5.09 -8.39
N SER A 34 -5.88 4.24 -7.40
CA SER A 34 -7.23 3.68 -7.30
C SER A 34 -8.15 4.58 -6.50
N ASN A 35 -9.33 4.85 -7.04
CA ASN A 35 -10.34 5.65 -6.36
C ASN A 35 -11.11 4.83 -5.32
N ASN A 36 -11.00 3.50 -5.35
CA ASN A 36 -11.88 2.57 -4.62
C ASN A 36 -11.11 1.53 -3.77
N PHE A 37 -9.79 1.65 -3.61
CA PHE A 37 -9.01 0.73 -2.78
C PHE A 37 -8.68 1.37 -1.43
N GLY A 38 -9.40 0.96 -0.38
CA GLY A 38 -9.26 1.49 0.97
C GLY A 38 -10.12 2.72 1.23
N ILE A 39 -9.56 3.72 1.91
CA ILE A 39 -10.26 4.94 2.32
C ILE A 39 -9.97 6.10 1.35
N PRO A 40 -10.97 6.96 1.04
CA PRO A 40 -10.73 8.16 0.25
C PRO A 40 -9.73 9.11 0.91
N LEU A 41 -8.77 9.58 0.14
CA LEU A 41 -7.73 10.51 0.56
C LEU A 41 -8.12 11.98 0.40
N ASN A 42 -9.22 12.26 -0.33
CA ASN A 42 -9.67 13.61 -0.70
C ASN A 42 -8.59 14.44 -1.42
N ARG A 43 -7.75 13.76 -2.21
CA ARG A 43 -6.68 14.34 -3.01
C ARG A 43 -6.54 13.54 -4.29
N ASP A 44 -6.12 14.24 -5.34
CA ASP A 44 -5.79 13.70 -6.65
C ASP A 44 -4.26 13.51 -6.72
N ILE A 45 -3.79 12.28 -6.56
CA ILE A 45 -2.37 11.89 -6.57
C ILE A 45 -1.91 11.69 -8.01
N ASP A 46 -2.74 11.10 -8.87
CA ASP A 46 -2.37 10.78 -10.24
C ASP A 46 -2.66 11.88 -11.28
N GLY A 47 -3.38 12.93 -10.86
CA GLY A 47 -3.68 14.10 -11.67
C GLY A 47 -4.80 13.89 -12.70
N ASP A 48 -5.60 12.82 -12.57
CA ASP A 48 -6.64 12.49 -13.55
C ASP A 48 -7.97 13.23 -13.31
N GLY A 49 -8.06 14.00 -12.22
CA GLY A 49 -9.18 14.89 -11.92
C GLY A 49 -10.24 14.28 -11.01
N ASP A 50 -9.95 13.15 -10.35
CA ASP A 50 -10.78 12.59 -9.30
C ASP A 50 -10.04 12.42 -7.96
N ASN A 51 -10.74 11.88 -6.94
CA ASN A 51 -10.17 11.67 -5.61
C ASN A 51 -9.68 10.23 -5.49
N ASP A 52 -8.43 10.09 -5.12
CA ASP A 52 -7.80 8.79 -4.88
C ASP A 52 -8.13 8.21 -3.51
N SER A 53 -7.93 6.90 -3.40
CA SER A 53 -8.03 6.12 -2.17
C SER A 53 -6.75 5.34 -1.89
N ALA A 54 -6.51 5.06 -0.61
CA ALA A 54 -5.47 4.13 -0.20
C ALA A 54 -5.85 3.43 1.10
N VAL A 55 -5.21 2.29 1.37
CA VAL A 55 -5.27 1.65 2.68
C VAL A 55 -4.17 2.24 3.54
N ILE A 56 -4.58 2.90 4.63
CA ILE A 56 -3.66 3.40 5.65
C ILE A 56 -3.75 2.46 6.85
N LEU A 57 -2.71 1.65 7.02
CA LEU A 57 -2.57 0.76 8.16
C LEU A 57 -1.98 1.54 9.34
N ASP A 58 -2.83 2.28 10.03
CA ASP A 58 -2.49 2.90 11.30
C ASP A 58 -2.90 2.01 12.47
N ASN A 59 -2.10 2.03 13.53
CA ASN A 59 -2.42 1.45 14.82
C ASN A 59 -2.92 -0.02 14.74
N ILE A 60 -2.15 -0.88 14.06
CA ILE A 60 -2.57 -2.27 13.81
C ILE A 60 -2.77 -3.04 15.13
N VAL A 61 -2.09 -2.67 16.24
CA VAL A 61 -2.25 -3.30 17.57
C VAL A 61 -2.15 -2.38 18.79
N GLY A 62 -2.46 -1.08 18.67
CA GLY A 62 -2.47 -0.16 19.81
C GLY A 62 -1.26 0.76 19.91
N TRP A 63 -0.25 0.62 19.06
CA TRP A 63 1.01 1.36 19.13
C TRP A 63 1.44 1.92 17.76
N ASN A 64 2.04 3.11 17.77
CA ASN A 64 2.20 4.01 16.62
C ASN A 64 3.34 3.63 15.64
N TYR A 65 3.76 2.36 15.58
CA TYR A 65 4.86 1.92 14.72
C TYR A 65 4.37 0.78 13.85
N ASN A 66 4.13 1.07 12.57
CA ASN A 66 3.77 0.08 11.57
C ASN A 66 4.76 0.21 10.42
N LEU A 67 5.65 -0.77 10.26
CA LEU A 67 6.52 -0.88 9.10
C LEU A 67 5.90 -1.91 8.18
N GLY A 68 5.54 -1.52 6.95
CA GLY A 68 5.11 -2.48 5.93
C GLY A 68 6.34 -3.18 5.37
N SER A 69 6.50 -4.47 5.70
CA SER A 69 7.71 -5.23 5.36
C SER A 69 7.56 -6.02 4.06
N GLY A 70 6.33 -6.41 3.70
CA GLY A 70 6.05 -7.06 2.42
C GLY A 70 4.55 -7.23 2.13
N ILE A 71 4.23 -7.50 0.87
CA ILE A 71 2.86 -7.76 0.40
C ILE A 71 2.86 -8.89 -0.64
N THR A 72 1.82 -9.71 -0.61
CA THR A 72 1.45 -10.63 -1.69
C THR A 72 -0.06 -10.56 -1.93
N VAL A 73 -0.53 -11.06 -3.06
CA VAL A 73 -1.93 -10.97 -3.47
C VAL A 73 -2.39 -12.33 -4.01
N ASP A 74 -3.56 -12.78 -3.59
CA ASP A 74 -4.15 -14.02 -4.11
C ASP A 74 -4.85 -13.82 -5.48
N SER A 75 -5.33 -14.91 -6.06
CA SER A 75 -6.05 -14.87 -7.35
C SER A 75 -7.41 -14.15 -7.29
N ASN A 76 -7.94 -13.90 -6.10
CA ASN A 76 -9.16 -13.12 -5.89
C ASN A 76 -8.88 -11.62 -5.70
N GLY A 77 -7.60 -11.22 -5.67
CA GLY A 77 -7.20 -9.83 -5.41
C GLY A 77 -7.11 -9.48 -3.93
N ASN A 78 -7.24 -10.45 -3.01
CA ASN A 78 -7.05 -10.18 -1.58
C ASN A 78 -5.55 -10.00 -1.31
N ALA A 79 -5.21 -8.93 -0.60
CA ALA A 79 -3.83 -8.64 -0.23
C ALA A 79 -3.49 -9.22 1.14
N TYR A 80 -2.30 -9.80 1.24
CA TYR A 80 -1.71 -10.28 2.48
C TYR A 80 -0.45 -9.47 2.75
N ILE A 81 -0.39 -8.84 3.91
CA ILE A 81 0.66 -7.90 4.28
C ILE A 81 1.38 -8.46 5.50
N VAL A 82 2.71 -8.53 5.42
CA VAL A 82 3.57 -8.70 6.59
C VAL A 82 4.03 -7.33 7.05
N ALA A 83 3.85 -7.05 8.33
CA ALA A 83 4.22 -5.80 8.95
C ALA A 83 4.75 -6.05 10.36
N ASP A 84 5.62 -5.18 10.86
CA ASP A 84 6.15 -5.29 12.22
C ASP A 84 5.56 -4.18 13.08
N SER A 85 5.26 -4.51 14.34
CA SER A 85 4.77 -3.51 15.29
C SER A 85 5.42 -3.64 16.66
N TRP A 86 5.57 -2.50 17.33
CA TRP A 86 6.13 -2.42 18.67
C TRP A 86 5.06 -2.63 19.73
N ASN A 87 5.17 -3.69 20.55
CA ASN A 87 4.19 -4.00 21.61
C ASN A 87 4.43 -3.27 22.95
N GLY A 88 5.36 -2.32 22.98
CA GLY A 88 5.81 -1.64 24.20
C GLY A 88 7.10 -2.22 24.79
N LYS A 89 7.56 -3.38 24.31
CA LYS A 89 8.78 -4.04 24.77
C LYS A 89 9.62 -4.65 23.65
N PHE A 90 8.96 -5.28 22.67
CA PHE A 90 9.56 -5.96 21.54
C PHE A 90 8.80 -5.66 20.25
N TRP A 91 9.45 -5.85 19.12
CA TRP A 91 8.79 -5.94 17.82
C TRP A 91 8.16 -7.32 17.63
N ASP A 92 6.89 -7.35 17.22
CA ASP A 92 6.19 -8.58 16.84
C ASP A 92 5.80 -8.51 15.36
N VAL A 93 5.71 -9.68 14.72
CA VAL A 93 5.29 -9.80 13.33
C VAL A 93 3.77 -9.85 13.24
N HIS A 94 3.20 -9.08 12.32
CA HIS A 94 1.78 -9.06 11.99
C HIS A 94 1.56 -9.53 10.56
N VAL A 95 0.50 -10.31 10.39
CA VAL A 95 -0.01 -10.71 9.10
C VAL A 95 -1.42 -10.18 8.97
N ILE A 96 -1.66 -9.38 7.96
CA ILE A 96 -2.92 -8.66 7.76
C ILE A 96 -3.49 -9.08 6.43
N LYS A 97 -4.78 -9.40 6.40
CA LYS A 97 -5.48 -9.68 5.16
C LYS A 97 -6.46 -8.57 4.82
N LEU A 98 -6.36 -8.06 3.60
CA LEU A 98 -7.30 -7.12 3.02
C LEU A 98 -8.08 -7.81 1.90
N ASP A 99 -9.34 -7.46 1.74
CA ASP A 99 -10.12 -7.84 0.57
C ASP A 99 -9.66 -7.09 -0.69
N SER A 100 -10.21 -7.46 -1.85
CA SER A 100 -9.91 -6.82 -3.13
C SER A 100 -10.24 -5.33 -3.21
N ASN A 101 -11.02 -4.81 -2.26
CA ASN A 101 -11.37 -3.39 -2.15
C ASN A 101 -10.52 -2.66 -1.09
N GLY A 102 -9.53 -3.33 -0.49
CA GLY A 102 -8.66 -2.76 0.53
C GLY A 102 -9.27 -2.69 1.92
N ASN A 103 -10.41 -3.35 2.18
CA ASN A 103 -10.97 -3.44 3.53
C ASN A 103 -10.33 -4.60 4.30
N LEU A 104 -10.21 -4.47 5.61
CA LEU A 104 -9.73 -5.55 6.47
C LEU A 104 -10.68 -6.77 6.40
N ASP A 105 -10.16 -7.91 5.95
CA ASP A 105 -10.91 -9.17 5.90
C ASP A 105 -11.02 -9.74 7.32
N ARG A 106 -12.13 -9.41 8.01
CA ARG A 106 -12.34 -9.81 9.41
C ARG A 106 -12.48 -11.32 9.63
N SER A 107 -12.57 -12.12 8.57
CA SER A 107 -12.59 -13.58 8.67
C SER A 107 -11.19 -14.18 8.86
N PHE A 108 -10.13 -13.42 8.60
CA PHE A 108 -8.75 -13.87 8.73
C PHE A 108 -8.22 -13.67 10.16
N GLY A 109 -7.78 -14.75 10.81
CA GLY A 109 -7.23 -14.68 12.17
C GLY A 109 -8.16 -14.01 13.16
N ASN A 110 -7.62 -13.09 13.98
CA ASN A 110 -8.39 -12.28 14.91
C ASN A 110 -8.73 -10.92 14.29
N GLY A 111 -9.91 -10.83 13.65
CA GLY A 111 -10.41 -9.58 13.10
C GLY A 111 -9.62 -9.04 11.92
N GLY A 112 -9.02 -9.93 11.12
CA GLY A 112 -8.21 -9.63 9.93
C GLY A 112 -6.71 -9.64 10.15
N LYS A 113 -6.26 -10.13 11.31
CA LYS A 113 -4.87 -10.04 11.76
C LYS A 113 -4.44 -11.33 12.44
N ILE A 114 -3.20 -11.73 12.20
CA ILE A 114 -2.47 -12.73 12.98
C ILE A 114 -1.24 -12.05 13.56
N ILE A 115 -0.92 -12.36 14.82
CA ILE A 115 0.28 -11.89 15.50
C ILE A 115 1.18 -13.12 15.68
N LEU A 116 2.42 -13.01 15.22
CA LEU A 116 3.46 -14.01 15.41
C LEU A 116 4.52 -13.39 16.31
N ASN A 117 4.72 -14.00 17.48
CA ASN A 117 5.69 -13.56 18.47
C ASN A 117 6.38 -14.76 19.12
N ASN A 118 7.51 -14.48 19.76
CA ASN A 118 8.34 -15.48 20.43
C ASN A 118 8.65 -16.68 19.51
N ILE A 119 8.90 -16.41 18.22
CA ILE A 119 8.96 -17.45 17.17
C ILE A 119 10.09 -18.43 17.47
N SER A 120 11.26 -17.93 17.86
CA SER A 120 12.42 -18.74 18.25
C SER A 120 12.51 -19.01 19.76
N GLY A 121 11.49 -18.62 20.55
CA GLY A 121 11.42 -18.95 21.98
C GLY A 121 12.24 -18.06 22.93
N GLY A 122 12.88 -16.99 22.44
CA GLY A 122 13.76 -16.12 23.21
C GLY A 122 13.10 -14.96 23.95
N ASN A 123 11.81 -14.71 23.74
CA ASN A 123 11.09 -13.51 24.19
C ASN A 123 11.85 -12.21 23.87
N GLY A 124 12.03 -11.92 22.58
CA GLY A 124 12.63 -10.69 22.07
C GLY A 124 11.97 -10.24 20.78
N ASP A 125 12.69 -9.50 19.95
CA ASP A 125 12.18 -9.00 18.68
C ASP A 125 11.95 -10.14 17.67
N ASP A 126 10.81 -10.07 16.99
CA ASP A 126 10.43 -10.86 15.83
C ASP A 126 10.17 -9.89 14.66
N VAL A 127 10.86 -10.09 13.54
CA VAL A 127 10.80 -9.20 12.37
C VAL A 127 10.52 -10.00 11.11
N GLY A 128 9.44 -9.68 10.40
CA GLY A 128 9.06 -10.28 9.13
C GLY A 128 9.71 -9.55 7.96
N ASN A 129 10.40 -10.28 7.08
CA ASN A 129 11.12 -9.71 5.93
C ASN A 129 10.52 -10.07 4.58
N GLY A 130 9.71 -11.11 4.50
CA GLY A 130 9.19 -11.63 3.23
C GLY A 130 7.90 -12.40 3.42
N ILE A 131 7.06 -12.37 2.39
CA ILE A 131 5.76 -13.04 2.36
C ILE A 131 5.51 -13.63 0.96
N ALA A 132 4.96 -14.84 0.90
CA ALA A 132 4.48 -15.49 -0.31
C ALA A 132 3.17 -16.23 -0.01
N ILE A 133 2.37 -16.47 -1.04
CA ILE A 133 1.15 -17.28 -0.94
C ILE A 133 1.18 -18.38 -2.01
N ASP A 134 0.73 -19.58 -1.67
CA ASP A 134 0.58 -20.66 -2.64
C ASP A 134 -0.84 -20.72 -3.24
N ASN A 135 -1.06 -21.67 -4.15
CA ASN A 135 -2.34 -21.84 -4.83
C ASN A 135 -3.46 -22.36 -3.92
N ASP A 136 -3.11 -22.94 -2.76
CA ASP A 136 -4.07 -23.43 -1.77
C ASP A 136 -4.45 -22.31 -0.78
N GLY A 137 -3.86 -21.13 -0.91
CA GLY A 137 -4.10 -19.97 -0.04
C GLY A 137 -3.24 -19.96 1.23
N ASN A 138 -2.26 -20.87 1.34
CA ASN A 138 -1.34 -20.87 2.48
C ASN A 138 -0.34 -19.72 2.35
N VAL A 139 -0.11 -19.02 3.46
CA VAL A 139 0.79 -17.87 3.52
C VAL A 139 2.10 -18.27 4.17
N PHE A 140 3.22 -18.02 3.49
CA PHE A 140 4.57 -18.30 3.96
C PHE A 140 5.26 -16.99 4.31
N ILE A 141 5.88 -16.92 5.49
CA ILE A 141 6.56 -15.72 5.98
C ILE A 141 7.98 -16.10 6.38
N THR A 142 8.94 -15.26 6.01
CA THR A 142 10.34 -15.39 6.41
C THR A 142 10.78 -14.18 7.20
N GLY A 143 11.67 -14.35 8.16
CA GLY A 143 12.12 -13.26 9.01
C GLY A 143 13.25 -13.65 9.95
N ASN A 144 13.53 -12.81 10.94
CA ASN A 144 14.46 -13.09 12.02
C ASN A 144 13.73 -13.00 13.37
N SER A 145 14.14 -13.83 14.33
CA SER A 145 13.57 -13.87 15.68
C SER A 145 14.65 -14.09 16.71
N TYR A 146 14.60 -13.32 17.80
CA TYR A 146 15.52 -13.45 18.92
C TYR A 146 15.27 -14.75 19.70
N ASN A 147 16.31 -15.57 19.85
CA ASN A 147 16.25 -16.87 20.54
C ASN A 147 16.70 -16.83 22.01
N GLY A 148 17.05 -15.64 22.53
CA GLY A 148 17.59 -15.48 23.89
C GLY A 148 19.10 -15.21 23.93
N SER A 149 19.81 -15.30 22.80
CA SER A 149 21.24 -15.00 22.68
C SER A 149 21.58 -14.23 21.40
N ASN A 150 20.95 -14.57 20.29
CA ASN A 150 21.11 -13.91 18.98
C ASN A 150 19.81 -14.07 18.16
N ASP A 151 19.85 -13.59 16.92
CA ASP A 151 18.73 -13.70 15.99
C ASP A 151 18.89 -14.94 15.10
N ASP A 152 17.83 -15.74 15.04
CA ASP A 152 17.70 -16.88 14.13
C ASP A 152 16.74 -16.56 12.99
N ALA A 153 17.03 -17.07 11.80
CA ALA A 153 16.11 -16.98 10.68
C ALA A 153 14.94 -17.96 10.88
N PHE A 154 13.72 -17.53 10.55
CA PHE A 154 12.53 -18.38 10.59
C PHE A 154 11.82 -18.46 9.24
N VAL A 155 11.05 -19.53 9.06
CA VAL A 155 10.00 -19.66 8.06
C VAL A 155 8.74 -20.18 8.76
N ILE A 156 7.61 -19.49 8.58
CA ILE A 156 6.30 -19.90 9.11
C ILE A 156 5.32 -20.07 7.94
N LYS A 157 4.46 -21.08 8.04
CA LYS A 157 3.29 -21.28 7.18
C LYS A 157 2.01 -21.01 7.98
N ILE A 158 1.08 -20.27 7.40
CA ILE A 158 -0.29 -20.05 7.89
C ILE A 158 -1.23 -20.75 6.89
N GLU A 159 -2.19 -21.52 7.40
CA GLU A 159 -3.18 -22.30 6.63
C GLU A 159 -4.59 -21.70 6.75
#